data_AF-A0A558G816-F1
#
_entry.id   AF-A0A558G816-F1
#
_cell.length_a   1.000
_cell.length_b   1.000
_cell.length_c   1.000
_cell.angle_alpha   90.00
_cell.angle_beta   90.00
_cell.angle_gamma   90.00
#
_symmetry.space_group_name_H-M   'P 1'
#
loop_
_entity.id
_entity.type
_entity.pdbx_description
1 polymer ?
#
loop_
_entity_poly.entity_id
_entity_poly.type
_entity_poly.pdbx_seq_one_letter_code
_entity_poly.pdbx_strand_id
1 'polypeptide(L)'
;MPHPTLLSSTLRRLTVAVSLVTSTLFAALAAAILFPQSAIWTWALLFFLPIFWLHCYFPGYVSYSPTAFGRVREVVTSPRAVRECVVCGEADDRGVARAFSTQFVVAGIPLSTTDRGENEYCTRCHAVEFSPT
;
A
#
# COMPACT_ATOMS: atom_id res chain seq x y z
N MET A 1 7.87 8.28 6.42
CA MET A 1 6.73 9.09 5.95
C MET A 1 5.58 8.13 5.69
N PRO A 2 4.32 8.44 6.05
CA PRO A 2 3.21 7.58 5.65
C PRO A 2 3.28 7.49 4.15
N HIS A 3 3.30 6.30 3.56
CA HIS A 3 3.30 6.22 2.11
C HIS A 3 2.09 7.03 1.59
N PRO A 4 2.32 8.15 0.90
CA PRO A 4 1.22 8.98 0.45
C PRO A 4 0.52 8.18 -0.63
N THR A 5 -0.59 7.53 -0.27
CA THR A 5 -1.39 6.86 -1.28
C THR A 5 -2.13 7.97 -2.04
N LEU A 6 -1.58 8.37 -3.20
CA LEU A 6 -2.14 9.39 -4.08
C LEU A 6 -3.56 9.06 -4.60
N LEU A 7 -3.99 7.81 -4.43
CA LEU A 7 -5.26 7.28 -4.91
C LEU A 7 -6.07 6.70 -3.77
N SER A 8 -7.40 6.86 -3.82
CA SER A 8 -8.32 6.18 -2.92
C SER A 8 -8.23 4.65 -3.06
N SER A 9 -8.66 3.91 -2.04
CA SER A 9 -8.71 2.43 -2.09
C SER A 9 -9.52 1.91 -3.29
N THR A 10 -10.62 2.58 -3.63
CA THR A 10 -11.47 2.25 -4.77
C THR A 10 -10.71 2.38 -6.09
N LEU A 11 -9.99 3.48 -6.28
CA LEU A 11 -9.21 3.70 -7.51
C LEU A 11 -8.08 2.66 -7.64
N ARG A 12 -7.38 2.33 -6.56
CA ARG A 12 -6.32 1.30 -6.58
C ARG A 12 -6.87 -0.07 -6.98
N ARG A 13 -8.02 -0.46 -6.42
CA ARG A 13 -8.70 -1.72 -6.80
C ARG A 13 -9.11 -1.71 -8.27
N LEU A 14 -9.67 -0.61 -8.75
CA LEU A 14 -10.07 -0.46 -10.14
C LEU A 14 -8.86 -0.57 -11.07
N THR A 15 -7.75 0.09 -10.73
CA THR A 15 -6.52 0.02 -11.52
C THR A 15 -5.96 -1.39 -11.56
N VAL A 16 -5.90 -2.10 -10.43
CA VAL A 16 -5.46 -3.50 -10.40
C VAL A 16 -6.39 -4.39 -11.23
N ALA A 17 -7.71 -4.19 -11.14
CA ALA A 17 -8.68 -4.96 -11.91
C ALA A 17 -8.53 -4.71 -13.42
N VAL A 18 -8.44 -3.44 -13.84
CA VAL A 18 -8.22 -3.08 -15.25
C VAL A 18 -6.90 -3.66 -15.74
N SER A 19 -5.82 -3.54 -14.95
CA SER A 19 -4.50 -4.09 -15.28
C SER A 19 -4.53 -5.60 -15.48
N LEU A 20 -5.26 -6.31 -14.62
CA LEU A 20 -5.42 -7.76 -14.73
C LEU A 20 -6.20 -8.13 -16.00
N VAL A 21 -7.30 -7.42 -16.29
CA VAL A 21 -8.12 -7.65 -17.49
C VAL A 21 -7.32 -7.35 -18.77
N THR A 22 -6.68 -6.19 -18.86
CA THR A 22 -5.91 -5.79 -20.05
C THR A 22 -4.72 -6.70 -20.29
N SER A 23 -3.98 -7.08 -19.23
CA SER A 23 -2.84 -8.00 -19.33
C SER A 23 -3.27 -9.39 -19.78
N THR A 24 -4.38 -9.90 -19.24
CA THR A 24 -4.92 -11.22 -19.62
C THR A 24 -5.40 -11.23 -21.07
N LEU A 25 -6.16 -10.20 -21.47
CA LEU A 25 -6.66 -10.08 -22.84
C LEU A 25 -5.51 -9.98 -23.85
N PHE A 26 -4.52 -9.12 -23.58
CA PHE A 26 -3.37 -8.96 -24.46
C PHE A 26 -2.57 -10.26 -24.57
N ALA A 27 -2.30 -10.92 -23.44
CA ALA A 27 -1.58 -12.19 -23.41
C ALA A 27 -2.30 -13.26 -24.26
N ALA A 28 -3.62 -13.37 -24.12
CA ALA A 28 -4.43 -14.31 -24.90
C ALA A 28 -4.40 -14.00 -26.41
N LEU A 29 -4.56 -12.73 -26.78
CA LEU A 29 -4.53 -12.29 -28.18
C LEU A 29 -3.14 -12.51 -28.81
N ALA A 30 -2.07 -12.11 -28.12
CA ALA A 30 -0.70 -12.28 -28.59
C ALA A 30 -0.37 -13.76 -28.81
N ALA A 31 -0.77 -14.62 -27.87
CA ALA A 31 -0.56 -16.06 -27.99
C ALA A 31 -1.36 -16.69 -29.15
N ALA A 32 -2.60 -16.25 -29.36
CA ALA A 32 -3.45 -16.73 -30.45
C ALA A 32 -2.94 -16.32 -31.84
N ILE A 33 -2.32 -15.14 -31.96
CA ILE A 33 -1.78 -14.62 -33.23
C ILE A 33 -0.42 -15.27 -33.57
N LEU A 34 0.45 -15.42 -32.58
CA LEU A 34 1.86 -15.78 -32.80
C LEU A 34 2.13 -17.29 -32.87
N PHE A 35 1.26 -18.14 -32.29
CA PHE A 35 1.56 -19.58 -32.13
C PHE A 35 0.36 -20.49 -32.45
N PRO A 36 0.54 -21.58 -33.23
CA PRO A 36 -0.49 -22.60 -33.42
C PRO A 36 -0.88 -23.30 -32.10
N GLN A 37 -2.10 -23.84 -32.05
CA GLN A 37 -2.87 -24.17 -30.84
C GLN A 37 -2.18 -24.95 -29.70
N SER A 38 -1.06 -25.64 -29.93
CA SER A 38 -0.45 -26.51 -28.92
C SER A 38 0.32 -25.79 -27.80
N ALA A 39 0.57 -24.47 -27.91
CA ALA A 39 1.38 -23.73 -26.94
C ALA A 39 0.79 -22.39 -26.45
N ILE A 40 -0.46 -22.07 -26.78
CA ILE A 40 -1.07 -20.75 -26.50
C ILE A 40 -0.96 -20.38 -25.01
N TRP A 41 -1.24 -21.31 -24.10
CA TRP A 41 -1.21 -21.03 -22.66
C TRP A 41 0.19 -20.72 -22.12
N THR A 42 1.22 -21.40 -22.63
CA THR A 42 2.62 -21.15 -22.24
C THR A 42 3.05 -19.75 -22.64
N TRP A 43 2.72 -19.34 -23.86
CA TRP A 43 3.04 -18.00 -24.37
C TRP A 43 2.21 -16.90 -23.71
N ALA A 44 0.94 -17.16 -23.44
CA ALA A 44 0.09 -16.22 -22.70
C ALA A 44 0.68 -15.93 -21.31
N LEU A 45 1.13 -16.96 -20.58
CA LEU A 45 1.74 -16.76 -19.26
C LEU A 45 3.05 -15.94 -19.34
N LEU A 46 3.86 -16.18 -20.38
CA LEU A 46 5.10 -15.45 -20.64
C LEU A 46 4.86 -13.96 -20.90
N PHE A 47 3.83 -13.61 -21.68
CA PHE A 47 3.48 -12.21 -21.94
C PHE A 47 2.71 -11.55 -20.78
N PHE A 48 1.95 -12.33 -20.00
CA PHE A 48 1.15 -11.80 -18.90
C PHE A 48 2.00 -11.11 -17.83
N LEU A 49 3.05 -11.78 -17.34
CA LEU A 49 3.86 -11.28 -16.24
C LEU A 49 4.50 -9.90 -16.48
N PRO A 50 5.21 -9.64 -17.60
CA PRO A 50 5.82 -8.33 -17.82
C PRO A 50 4.76 -7.23 -18.03
N ILE A 51 3.63 -7.55 -18.65
CA ILE A 51 2.55 -6.58 -18.89
C ILE A 51 1.83 -6.25 -17.59
N PHE A 52 1.49 -7.25 -16.80
CA PHE A 52 0.88 -7.07 -15.48
C PHE A 52 1.82 -6.29 -14.56
N TRP A 53 3.11 -6.60 -14.61
CA TRP A 53 4.12 -5.85 -13.86
C TRP A 53 4.18 -4.38 -14.30
N LEU A 54 4.23 -4.11 -15.61
CA LEU A 54 4.22 -2.74 -16.15
C LEU A 54 2.98 -1.97 -15.72
N HIS A 55 1.79 -2.57 -15.74
CA HIS A 55 0.55 -1.88 -15.38
C HIS A 55 0.41 -1.66 -13.86
N CYS A 56 0.92 -2.58 -13.03
CA CYS A 56 0.72 -2.50 -11.59
C CYS A 56 1.86 -1.78 -10.85
N TYR A 57 3.10 -1.92 -11.29
CA TYR A 57 4.29 -1.49 -10.53
C TYR A 57 4.93 -0.22 -11.10
N PHE A 58 4.96 -0.06 -12.41
CA PHE A 58 5.52 1.15 -13.04
C PHE A 58 4.80 2.46 -12.66
N PRO A 59 3.46 2.50 -12.50
CA PRO A 59 2.77 3.77 -12.24
C PRO A 59 2.91 4.29 -10.79
N GLY A 60 3.65 3.58 -9.92
CA GLY A 60 3.89 4.02 -8.55
C GLY A 60 2.74 3.74 -7.57
N TYR A 61 1.83 2.80 -7.87
CA TYR A 61 0.76 2.38 -6.96
C TYR A 61 1.24 1.48 -5.81
N VAL A 62 2.48 1.04 -5.90
CA VAL A 62 3.13 0.15 -4.94
C VAL A 62 3.69 1.01 -3.81
N SER A 63 3.21 0.75 -2.61
CA SER A 63 3.64 1.47 -1.40
C SER A 63 4.50 0.61 -0.49
N TYR A 64 4.59 -0.69 -0.74
CA TYR A 64 5.34 -1.64 0.07
C TYR A 64 6.26 -2.50 -0.81
N SER A 65 7.17 -3.26 -0.20
CA SER A 65 7.93 -4.28 -0.93
C SER A 65 7.00 -5.19 -1.75
N PRO A 66 7.38 -5.62 -2.98
CA PRO A 66 6.62 -6.61 -3.75
C PRO A 66 6.39 -7.94 -3.02
N THR A 67 7.19 -8.22 -1.98
CA THR A 67 7.05 -9.41 -1.11
C THR A 67 6.09 -9.22 0.06
N ALA A 68 5.48 -8.03 0.23
CA ALA A 68 4.55 -7.77 1.31
C ALA A 68 3.15 -8.32 0.98
N PHE A 69 2.62 -9.15 1.88
CA PHE A 69 1.29 -9.75 1.78
C PHE A 69 0.57 -9.72 3.12
N GLY A 70 -0.76 -9.60 3.07
CA GLY A 70 -1.64 -9.66 4.24
C GLY A 70 -1.87 -8.31 4.90
N ARG A 71 -2.14 -8.33 6.21
CA ARG A 71 -2.46 -7.12 6.99
C ARG A 71 -1.17 -6.46 7.44
N VAL A 72 -0.88 -5.28 6.90
CA VAL A 72 0.31 -4.48 7.23
C VAL A 72 -0.13 -3.26 8.02
N ARG A 73 0.56 -2.99 9.14
CA ARG A 73 0.36 -1.77 9.94
C ARG A 73 1.56 -0.87 9.78
N GLU A 74 1.30 0.37 9.36
CA GLU A 74 2.29 1.43 9.27
C GLU A 74 2.04 2.45 10.38
N VAL A 75 3.12 2.90 10.99
CA VAL A 75 3.11 3.91 12.03
C VAL A 75 4.19 4.92 11.70
N VAL A 76 3.82 6.19 11.68
CA VAL A 76 4.75 7.29 11.42
C VAL A 76 4.62 8.28 12.56
N THR A 77 5.75 8.56 13.19
CA THR A 77 5.87 9.58 14.22
C THR A 77 6.47 10.84 13.61
N SER A 78 5.90 11.99 13.96
CA SER A 78 6.41 13.30 13.58
C SER A 78 6.33 14.25 14.77
N PRO A 79 7.37 15.06 15.03
CA PRO A 79 7.30 16.10 16.05
C PRO A 79 6.24 17.13 15.66
N ARG A 80 5.36 17.48 16.60
CA ARG A 80 4.27 18.46 16.43
C ARG A 80 3.89 19.04 17.80
N ALA A 81 3.60 20.34 17.86
CA ALA A 81 2.97 20.92 19.05
C ALA A 81 1.59 20.27 19.30
N VAL A 82 1.36 19.81 20.52
CA VAL A 82 0.15 19.10 20.94
C VAL A 82 -0.67 20.00 21.85
N ARG A 83 -1.97 20.12 21.58
CA ARG A 83 -2.89 20.91 22.41
C ARG A 83 -3.51 20.09 23.53
N GLU A 84 -3.74 18.81 23.28
CA GLU A 84 -4.38 17.90 24.22
C GLU A 84 -3.77 16.50 24.04
N CYS A 85 -2.88 16.11 24.95
CA CYS A 85 -2.28 14.77 24.93
C CYS A 85 -3.36 13.70 25.15
N VAL A 86 -3.44 12.69 24.28
CA VAL A 86 -4.45 11.61 24.37
C VAL A 86 -4.37 10.79 25.68
N VAL A 87 -3.24 10.85 26.38
CA VAL A 87 -3.01 10.11 27.63
C VAL A 87 -3.31 10.96 28.86
N CYS A 88 -2.86 12.22 28.91
CA CYS A 88 -2.91 13.05 30.11
C CYS A 88 -3.66 14.38 29.96
N GLY A 89 -4.15 14.72 28.77
CA GLY A 89 -4.88 15.97 28.48
C GLY A 89 -4.00 17.22 28.35
N GLU A 90 -2.74 17.17 28.76
CA GLU A 90 -1.85 18.34 28.78
C GLU A 90 -1.37 18.77 27.37
N ALA A 91 -1.12 20.08 27.22
CA ALA A 91 -0.48 20.66 26.04
C ALA A 91 1.06 20.56 26.13
N ASP A 92 1.71 20.44 24.97
CA ASP A 92 3.18 20.39 24.87
C ASP A 92 3.63 20.91 23.50
N ASP A 93 4.38 22.01 23.48
CA ASP A 93 4.90 22.61 22.24
C ASP A 93 5.91 21.71 21.51
N ARG A 94 6.48 20.71 22.20
CA ARG A 94 7.44 19.74 21.66
C ARG A 94 6.87 18.34 21.54
N GLY A 95 5.56 18.18 21.56
CA GLY A 95 4.89 16.89 21.48
C GLY A 95 5.15 16.10 20.18
N VAL A 96 4.47 14.97 20.06
CA VAL A 96 4.62 14.02 18.96
C VAL A 96 3.25 13.60 18.45
N ALA A 97 3.04 13.77 17.15
CA ALA A 97 1.91 13.18 16.45
C ALA A 97 2.30 11.80 15.91
N ARG A 98 1.46 10.80 16.15
CA ARG A 98 1.64 9.42 15.70
C ARG A 98 0.49 9.04 14.79
N ALA A 99 0.72 9.11 13.50
CA ALA A 99 -0.23 8.65 12.48
C ALA A 99 -0.07 7.14 12.30
N PHE A 100 -1.19 6.42 12.29
CA PHE A 100 -1.21 4.98 12.01
C PHE A 100 -2.17 4.67 10.87
N SER A 101 -1.82 3.67 10.07
CA SER A 101 -2.73 3.08 9.10
C SER A 101 -2.56 1.57 9.05
N THR A 102 -3.67 0.86 8.93
CA THR A 102 -3.68 -0.59 8.74
C THR A 102 -4.29 -0.90 7.38
N GLN A 103 -3.57 -1.65 6.57
CA GLN A 103 -3.90 -1.89 5.18
C GLN A 103 -3.82 -3.39 4.85
N PHE A 104 -4.67 -3.85 3.94
CA PHE A 104 -4.56 -5.15 3.31
C PHE A 104 -3.74 -5.01 2.03
N VAL A 105 -2.57 -5.66 2.01
CA VAL A 105 -1.56 -5.55 0.96
C VAL A 105 -1.44 -6.88 0.24
N VAL A 106 -1.35 -6.83 -1.09
CA VAL A 106 -1.05 -7.99 -1.93
C VAL A 106 0.06 -7.60 -2.87
N ALA A 107 1.17 -8.34 -2.82
CA ALA A 107 2.35 -8.09 -3.65
C ALA A 107 2.80 -6.62 -3.63
N GLY A 108 2.83 -6.01 -2.43
CA GLY A 108 3.22 -4.61 -2.25
C GLY A 108 2.15 -3.55 -2.57
N ILE A 109 0.98 -3.95 -3.11
CA ILE A 109 -0.11 -3.05 -3.49
C ILE A 109 -1.16 -2.98 -2.37
N PRO A 110 -1.42 -1.81 -1.78
CA PRO A 110 -2.43 -1.66 -0.74
C PRO A 110 -3.86 -1.63 -1.30
N LEU A 111 -4.55 -2.77 -1.28
CA LEU A 111 -5.89 -2.92 -1.86
C LEU A 111 -6.99 -2.28 -1.00
N SER A 112 -6.81 -2.18 0.31
CA SER A 112 -7.73 -1.44 1.17
C SER A 112 -7.09 -1.00 2.48
N THR A 113 -7.59 0.10 3.01
CA THR A 113 -7.28 0.60 4.34
C THR A 113 -8.42 0.20 5.27
N THR A 114 -8.14 -0.58 6.31
CA THR A 114 -9.14 -1.06 7.28
C THR A 114 -9.25 -0.13 8.48
N ASP A 115 -8.15 0.53 8.83
CA ASP A 115 -8.07 1.40 10.00
C ASP A 115 -7.07 2.52 9.71
N ARG A 116 -7.36 3.73 10.17
CA ARG A 116 -6.47 4.89 10.07
C ARG A 116 -6.81 5.87 11.18
N GLY A 117 -5.79 6.51 11.72
CA GLY A 117 -5.98 7.53 12.73
C GLY A 117 -4.69 8.24 13.06
N GLU A 118 -4.79 9.20 13.96
CA GLU A 118 -3.69 9.99 14.45
C GLU A 118 -3.92 10.21 15.94
N ASN A 119 -2.89 9.98 16.73
CA ASN A 119 -2.88 10.26 18.15
C ASN A 119 -1.79 11.26 18.47
N GLU A 120 -2.11 12.24 19.30
CA GLU A 120 -1.18 13.27 19.75
C GLU A 120 -0.73 13.00 21.19
N TYR A 121 0.59 13.03 21.41
CA TYR A 121 1.21 12.73 22.69
C TYR A 121 2.13 13.87 23.12
N CYS A 122 2.11 14.24 24.40
CA CYS A 122 3.21 15.02 24.95
C CYS A 122 4.50 14.17 24.96
N THR A 123 5.66 14.85 25.00
CA THR A 123 6.98 14.20 25.01
C THR A 123 7.12 13.14 26.09
N ARG A 124 6.61 13.44 27.30
CA ARG A 124 6.68 12.53 28.45
C ARG A 124 5.87 11.25 28.23
N CYS A 125 4.59 11.36 27.85
CA CYS A 125 3.73 10.21 27.65
C CYS A 125 4.18 9.37 26.46
N HIS A 126 4.65 10.01 25.38
CA HIS A 126 5.22 9.28 24.24
C HIS A 126 6.44 8.43 24.65
N ALA A 127 7.35 9.00 25.46
CA ALA A 127 8.55 8.30 25.91
C ALA A 127 8.22 7.08 26.79
N VAL A 128 7.21 7.19 27.66
CA VAL A 128 6.77 6.08 28.51
C VAL A 128 6.11 4.97 27.69
N GLU A 129 5.18 5.33 26.80
CA GLU A 129 4.36 4.36 26.05
C GLU A 129 5.18 3.59 24.99
N PHE A 130 6.22 4.23 24.42
CA PHE A 130 6.96 3.70 23.28
C PHE A 130 8.47 3.58 23.54
N SER A 131 8.89 3.48 24.80
CA SER A 131 10.28 3.14 25.12
C SER A 131 10.60 1.77 24.52
N PRO A 132 11.70 1.62 23.74
CA PRO A 132 12.16 0.30 23.36
C PRO A 132 12.51 -0.48 24.63
N THR A 133 11.91 -1.66 24.79
CA THR A 133 12.28 -2.66 25.80
C THR A 133 13.48 -3.47 25.35
#